data_AF-R9KXK4-F1
#
_entry.id   AF-R9KXK4-F1
#
_cell.length_a   1.000
_cell.length_b   1.000
_cell.length_c   1.000
_cell.angle_alpha   90.00
_cell.angle_beta   90.00
_cell.angle_gamma   90.00
#
_symmetry.space_group_name_H-M   'P 1'
#
loop_
_entity.id
_entity.type
_entity.pdbx_description
1 polymer ?
#
loop_
_entity_poly.entity_id
_entity_poly.type
_entity_poly.pdbx_seq_one_letter_code
_entity_poly.pdbx_strand_id
1 'polypeptide(L)'
;MKVLELFAGTRSIGRAFERHGHEVLSVDWDEQFPDIDIQDDVMNVYARDIVERIGHVDVVWASPDCTTYSIAAISHHRTREDSGNLAGVSDYARACDRVNMHLHNLMLMLSPPPMVH
;
A
#
# COMPACT_ATOMS: atom_id res chain seq x y z
N MET A 1 -6.95 15.12 -9.84
CA MET A 1 -6.11 14.61 -8.75
C MET A 1 -5.21 13.55 -9.32
N LYS A 2 -4.05 13.35 -8.71
CA LYS A 2 -3.07 12.30 -8.98
C LYS A 2 -3.17 11.26 -7.89
N VAL A 3 -3.50 10.04 -8.27
CA VAL A 3 -3.87 8.96 -7.35
C VAL A 3 -2.85 7.84 -7.49
N LEU A 4 -2.27 7.41 -6.37
CA LEU A 4 -1.49 6.18 -6.30
C LEU A 4 -2.40 5.06 -5.80
N GLU A 5 -2.59 4.00 -6.59
CA GLU A 5 -3.36 2.82 -6.23
C GLU A 5 -2.41 1.63 -6.00
N LEU A 6 -2.15 1.29 -4.74
CA LEU A 6 -1.31 0.16 -4.33
C LEU A 6 -2.18 -1.09 -4.11
N PHE A 7 -1.67 -2.25 -4.53
CA PHE A 7 -2.42 -3.52 -4.55
C PHE A 7 -3.67 -3.39 -5.43
N ALA A 8 -3.47 -2.86 -6.65
CA ALA A 8 -4.56 -2.41 -7.50
C ALA A 8 -5.46 -3.56 -7.98
N GLY A 9 -4.92 -4.78 -8.12
CA GLY A 9 -5.65 -5.95 -8.61
C GLY A 9 -6.48 -5.64 -9.85
N THR A 10 -7.81 -5.77 -9.73
CA THR A 10 -8.75 -5.46 -10.82
C THR A 10 -8.90 -3.97 -11.19
N ARG A 11 -8.13 -3.08 -10.57
CA ARG A 11 -8.15 -1.61 -10.71
C ARG A 11 -9.52 -0.99 -10.45
N SER A 12 -10.29 -1.59 -9.54
CA SER A 12 -11.67 -1.15 -9.27
C SER A 12 -11.73 0.30 -8.78
N ILE A 13 -10.75 0.72 -7.97
CA ILE A 13 -10.67 2.06 -7.41
C ILE A 13 -10.05 3.02 -8.41
N GLY A 14 -8.96 2.63 -9.07
CA GLY A 14 -8.34 3.40 -10.14
C GLY A 14 -9.34 3.77 -11.23
N ARG A 15 -10.10 2.79 -11.74
CA ARG A 15 -11.16 3.01 -12.73
C ARG A 15 -12.25 3.97 -12.22
N ALA A 16 -12.53 3.99 -10.92
CA ALA A 16 -13.49 4.94 -10.35
C ALA A 16 -12.94 6.37 -10.36
N PHE A 17 -11.66 6.57 -10.04
CA PHE A 17 -10.99 7.87 -10.14
C PHE A 17 -10.85 8.35 -11.59
N GLU A 18 -10.43 7.48 -12.51
CA GLU A 18 -10.30 7.79 -13.95
C GLU A 18 -11.63 8.27 -14.55
N ARG A 19 -12.76 7.65 -14.19
CA ARG A 19 -14.10 8.10 -14.64
C ARG A 19 -14.45 9.53 -14.24
N HIS A 20 -13.77 10.09 -13.24
CA HIS A 20 -13.94 11.48 -12.79
C HIS A 20 -12.81 12.40 -13.31
N GLY A 21 -12.02 11.95 -14.29
CA GLY A 21 -10.94 12.73 -14.91
C GLY A 21 -9.70 12.86 -14.02
N HIS A 22 -9.46 11.90 -13.12
CA HIS A 22 -8.26 11.86 -12.31
C HIS A 22 -7.19 10.96 -12.96
N GLU A 23 -5.93 11.30 -12.71
CA GLU A 23 -4.76 10.52 -13.16
C GLU A 23 -4.45 9.46 -12.11
N VAL A 24 -4.23 8.22 -12.53
CA VAL A 24 -3.97 7.09 -11.64
C VAL A 24 -2.63 6.45 -12.02
N LEU A 25 -1.80 6.19 -11.02
CA LEU A 25 -0.64 5.32 -11.09
C LEU A 25 -0.94 4.06 -10.28
N SER A 26 -1.06 2.92 -10.96
CA SER A 26 -1.40 1.63 -10.35
C SER A 26 -0.19 0.74 -10.14
N VAL A 27 -0.17 0.03 -9.01
CA VAL A 27 0.90 -0.91 -8.63
C VAL A 27 0.29 -2.23 -8.20
N ASP A 28 0.72 -3.31 -8.85
CA ASP A 28 0.41 -4.68 -8.45
C ASP A 28 1.48 -5.63 -8.99
N TRP A 29 1.82 -6.68 -8.27
CA TRP A 29 2.82 -7.66 -8.70
C TRP A 29 2.22 -8.79 -9.56
N ASP A 30 0.91 -9.02 -9.47
CA ASP A 30 0.29 -10.21 -10.00
C ASP A 30 -0.01 -10.06 -11.49
N GLU A 31 0.78 -10.75 -12.31
CA GLU A 31 0.78 -10.63 -13.77
C GLU A 31 -0.54 -11.04 -14.41
N GLN A 32 -1.46 -11.64 -13.65
CA GLN A 32 -2.81 -11.94 -14.14
C GLN A 32 -3.66 -10.68 -14.35
N PHE A 33 -3.33 -9.56 -13.68
CA PHE A 33 -4.08 -8.32 -13.82
C PHE A 33 -3.51 -7.47 -14.98
N PRO A 34 -4.27 -7.27 -16.07
CA PRO A 34 -3.84 -6.41 -17.16
C PRO A 34 -3.93 -4.93 -16.75
N ASP A 35 -3.23 -4.09 -17.51
CA ASP A 35 -3.30 -2.63 -17.44
C ASP A 35 -2.79 -2.03 -16.11
N ILE A 36 -1.81 -2.66 -15.46
CA ILE A 36 -1.11 -2.11 -14.30
C ILE A 36 0.10 -1.28 -14.77
N ASP A 37 0.30 -0.09 -14.19
CA ASP A 37 1.37 0.83 -14.62
C ASP A 37 2.76 0.41 -14.12
N ILE A 38 2.81 -0.19 -12.93
CA ILE A 38 4.02 -0.73 -12.30
C ILE A 38 3.73 -2.16 -11.86
N GLN A 39 4.20 -3.11 -12.67
CA GLN A 39 4.08 -4.54 -12.39
C GLN A 39 5.25 -5.02 -11.49
N ASP A 40 5.16 -4.79 -10.18
CA ASP A 40 6.22 -5.15 -9.22
C ASP A 40 5.65 -5.35 -7.80
N ASP A 41 6.41 -6.04 -6.94
CA ASP A 41 6.14 -6.10 -5.51
C ASP A 41 6.22 -4.69 -4.92
N VAL A 42 5.23 -4.31 -4.10
CA VAL A 42 5.19 -3.00 -3.44
C VAL A 42 6.43 -2.73 -2.61
N MET A 43 7.11 -3.77 -2.08
CA MET A 43 8.37 -3.66 -1.35
C MET A 43 9.51 -3.10 -2.21
N ASN A 44 9.39 -3.16 -3.53
CA ASN A 44 10.36 -2.61 -4.49
C ASN A 44 9.97 -1.22 -4.99
N VAL A 45 8.82 -0.67 -4.57
CA VAL A 45 8.33 0.64 -4.99
C VAL A 45 8.68 1.70 -3.95
N TYR A 46 9.39 2.75 -4.37
CA TYR A 46 9.83 3.84 -3.50
C TYR A 46 9.22 5.19 -3.92
N ALA A 47 9.17 6.13 -2.96
CA ALA A 47 8.56 7.45 -3.16
C ALA A 47 9.16 8.21 -4.35
N ARG A 48 10.47 8.09 -4.57
CA ARG A 48 11.14 8.71 -5.72
C ARG A 48 10.56 8.21 -7.04
N ASP A 49 10.43 6.90 -7.20
CA ASP A 49 9.98 6.29 -8.45
C ASP A 49 8.52 6.68 -8.74
N ILE A 50 7.69 6.79 -7.69
CA ILE A 50 6.32 7.30 -7.78
C ILE A 50 6.30 8.77 -8.23
N VAL A 51 7.08 9.63 -7.56
CA VAL A 51 7.12 11.07 -7.89
C VAL A 51 7.67 11.33 -9.28
N GLU A 52 8.64 10.53 -9.75
CA GLU A 52 9.15 10.61 -11.13
C GLU A 52 8.08 10.24 -12.17
N ARG A 53 7.16 9.33 -11.83
CA ARG A 53 6.10 8.86 -12.74
C ARG A 53 4.88 9.78 -12.77
N ILE A 54 4.34 10.14 -11.61
CA ILE A 54 3.07 10.88 -11.52
C ILE A 54 3.24 12.26 -10.88
N GLY A 55 4.39 12.60 -10.31
CA GLY A 55 4.60 13.86 -9.58
C GLY A 55 4.01 13.82 -8.16
N HIS A 56 3.49 14.96 -7.69
CA HIS A 56 2.83 15.03 -6.38
C HIS A 56 1.56 14.17 -6.35
N VAL A 57 1.46 13.29 -5.34
CA VAL A 57 0.31 12.40 -5.14
C VAL A 57 -0.68 13.07 -4.20
N ASP A 58 -1.92 13.25 -4.67
CA ASP A 58 -2.99 13.85 -3.87
C ASP A 58 -3.71 12.81 -3.00
N VAL A 59 -3.78 11.56 -3.48
CA VAL A 59 -4.48 10.45 -2.81
C VAL A 59 -3.65 9.18 -2.93
N VAL A 60 -3.42 8.51 -1.80
CA VAL A 60 -2.91 7.15 -1.77
C VAL A 60 -4.07 6.22 -1.40
N TRP A 61 -4.41 5.31 -2.30
CA TRP A 61 -5.27 4.17 -2.01
C TRP A 61 -4.39 2.93 -1.83
N ALA A 62 -4.59 2.20 -0.74
CA ALA A 62 -3.87 0.96 -0.48
C ALA A 62 -4.79 -0.07 0.19
N SER A 63 -4.81 -1.28 -0.34
CA SER A 63 -5.53 -2.42 0.23
C SER A 63 -4.60 -3.60 0.46
N PRO A 64 -3.65 -3.50 1.41
CA PRO A 64 -2.76 -4.62 1.73
C PRO A 64 -3.55 -5.80 2.28
N ASP A 65 -2.96 -6.99 2.17
CA ASP A 65 -3.54 -8.22 2.68
C ASP A 65 -3.83 -8.13 4.19
N CYS A 66 -5.10 -8.30 4.55
CA CYS A 66 -5.55 -8.23 5.93
C CYS A 66 -5.59 -9.59 6.63
N THR A 67 -5.19 -10.70 5.98
CA THR A 67 -5.32 -12.07 6.52
C THR A 67 -4.79 -12.18 7.95
N THR A 68 -3.63 -11.62 8.24
CA THR A 68 -2.99 -11.72 9.57
C THR A 68 -3.41 -10.63 10.56
N TYR A 69 -4.20 -9.65 10.12
CA TYR A 69 -4.66 -8.51 10.92
C TYR A 69 -6.18 -8.44 11.09
N SER A 70 -6.93 -9.25 10.34
CA SER A 70 -8.38 -9.31 10.44
C SER A 70 -8.82 -9.80 11.82
N ILE A 71 -9.88 -9.22 12.37
CA ILE A 71 -10.43 -9.63 13.67
C ILE A 71 -10.75 -11.13 13.70
N ALA A 72 -11.17 -11.69 12.56
CA ALA A 72 -11.51 -13.10 12.45
C ALA A 72 -10.31 -14.06 12.59
N ALA A 73 -9.10 -13.62 12.23
CA ALA A 73 -7.93 -14.51 12.16
C ALA A 73 -6.74 -14.05 13.03
N ILE A 74 -6.80 -12.85 13.62
CA ILE A 74 -5.67 -12.24 14.35
C ILE A 74 -5.17 -13.09 15.52
N SER A 75 -6.06 -13.78 16.24
CA SER A 75 -5.67 -14.66 17.36
C SER A 75 -4.91 -15.93 16.93
N HIS A 76 -4.99 -16.31 15.65
CA HIS A 76 -4.24 -17.43 15.09
C HIS A 76 -2.91 -17.02 14.49
N HIS A 77 -2.79 -15.76 14.05
CA HIS A 77 -1.60 -15.25 13.36
C HIS A 77 -0.71 -14.36 14.23
N ARG A 78 -1.20 -13.90 15.39
CA ARG A 78 -0.47 -12.97 16.26
C ARG A 78 -0.55 -13.36 17.72
N THR A 79 0.53 -13.05 18.44
CA THR A 79 0.63 -13.22 19.89
C THR A 79 0.93 -11.90 20.57
N ARG A 80 0.39 -11.70 21.78
CA ARG A 80 0.64 -10.51 22.57
C ARG A 80 2.00 -10.62 23.27
N GLU A 81 2.84 -9.62 23.08
CA GLU A 81 4.11 -9.44 23.80
C GLU A 81 3.89 -8.63 25.10
N ASP A 82 4.88 -8.65 25.99
CA ASP A 82 4.86 -7.89 27.25
C ASP A 82 4.74 -6.37 27.01
N SER A 83 5.26 -5.88 25.89
CA SER A 83 5.11 -4.50 25.42
C SER A 83 3.67 -4.13 25.05
N GLY A 84 2.78 -5.11 24.94
CA GLY A 84 1.42 -4.99 24.45
C GLY A 84 1.28 -5.05 22.92
N ASN A 85 2.39 -5.20 22.20
CA ASN A 85 2.42 -5.39 20.75
C ASN A 85 1.85 -6.75 20.33
N LEU A 86 1.33 -6.85 19.11
CA LEU A 86 0.84 -8.09 18.50
C LEU A 86 1.84 -8.58 17.45
N ALA A 87 2.76 -9.43 17.88
CA ALA A 87 3.83 -9.97 17.04
C ALA A 87 3.31 -11.09 16.12
N GLY A 88 3.72 -11.06 14.85
CA GLY A 88 3.46 -12.13 13.89
C GLY A 88 4.15 -13.44 14.28
N VAL A 89 3.37 -14.52 14.37
CA VAL A 89 3.91 -15.84 14.80
C VAL A 89 4.53 -16.63 13.64
N SER A 90 4.11 -16.37 12.41
CA SER A 90 4.60 -17.01 11.19
C SER A 90 5.44 -16.07 10.33
N ASP A 91 6.24 -16.62 9.42
CA ASP A 91 7.05 -15.83 8.48
C ASP A 91 6.19 -14.96 7.56
N TYR A 92 5.03 -15.47 7.16
CA TYR A 92 4.05 -14.71 6.40
C TYR A 92 3.47 -13.54 7.22
N ALA A 93 3.12 -13.74 8.50
CA ALA A 93 2.66 -12.63 9.35
C ALA A 93 3.73 -11.55 9.53
N ARG A 94 5.00 -11.95 9.69
CA ARG A 94 6.14 -11.01 9.73
C ARG A 94 6.37 -10.32 8.38
N ALA A 95 6.06 -10.99 7.26
CA ALA A 95 6.10 -10.36 5.95
C ALA A 95 5.02 -9.28 5.81
N CYS A 96 3.78 -9.55 6.27
CA CYS A 96 2.72 -8.53 6.34
C CYS A 96 3.15 -7.32 7.18
N ASP A 97 3.90 -7.53 8.28
CA ASP A 97 4.43 -6.44 9.11
C ASP A 97 5.40 -5.56 8.32
N ARG A 98 6.33 -6.17 7.58
CA ARG A 98 7.28 -5.45 6.73
C ARG A 98 6.57 -4.65 5.64
N VAL A 99 5.57 -5.25 4.99
CA VAL A 99 4.75 -4.58 3.98
C VAL A 99 4.04 -3.37 4.58
N ASN A 100 3.38 -3.52 5.72
CA ASN A 100 2.66 -2.42 6.36
C ASN A 100 3.60 -1.29 6.81
N MET A 101 4.78 -1.63 7.35
CA MET A 101 5.81 -0.64 7.67
C MET A 101 6.32 0.09 6.43
N HIS A 102 6.56 -0.64 5.34
CA HIS A 102 6.97 -0.04 4.06
C HIS A 102 5.92 0.94 3.54
N LEU A 103 4.64 0.54 3.55
CA LEU A 103 3.52 1.42 3.16
C LEU A 103 3.44 2.67 4.04
N HIS A 104 3.58 2.52 5.35
CA HIS A 104 3.55 3.66 6.27
C HIS A 104 4.69 4.64 5.97
N ASN A 105 5.91 4.14 5.79
CA ASN A 105 7.05 4.97 5.42
C ASN A 105 6.85 5.63 4.05
N LEU A 106 6.31 4.90 3.08
CA LEU A 106 6.01 5.43 1.76
C LEU A 106 5.02 6.60 1.85
N MET A 107 3.94 6.46 2.61
CA MET A 107 2.96 7.53 2.85
C MET A 107 3.60 8.75 3.53
N LEU A 108 4.47 8.55 4.51
CA LEU A 108 5.20 9.65 5.17
C LEU A 108 6.12 10.39 4.19
N MET A 109 6.80 9.67 3.30
CA MET A 109 7.70 10.26 2.31
C MET A 109 6.97 10.97 1.16
N LEU A 110 5.74 10.55 0.85
CA LEU A 110 4.89 11.19 -0.15
C LEU A 110 4.09 12.37 0.42
N SER A 111 3.96 12.45 1.75
CA SER A 111 3.24 13.54 2.40
C SER A 111 4.03 14.86 2.28
N PRO A 112 3.37 16.00 2.03
CA PRO A 112 4.04 17.28 2.07
C PRO A 112 4.63 17.52 3.47
N PRO A 113 5.76 18.25 3.59
CA PRO A 113 6.29 18.62 4.89
C PRO A 113 5.23 19.39 5.67
N PRO A 114 5.12 19.19 7.00
CA PRO A 114 4.14 19.89 7.80
C PRO A 114 4.28 21.40 7.58
N MET A 115 3.18 22.07 7.24
CA MET A 115 3.17 23.52 7.10
C MET A 115 3.57 24.12 8.44
N VAL A 116 4.77 24.71 8.49
CA VAL A 116 5.20 25.53 9.61
C VAL A 116 4.41 26.83 9.51
N HIS A 117 3.37 26.96 10.34
CA HIS A 117 2.64 28.22 10.55
C HIS A 117 3.42 29.15 11.48
#